data_AF-A0A5B6W5Z8-F1
#
_entry.id   AF-A0A5B6W5Z8-F1
#
_cell.length_a   1.000
_cell.length_b   1.000
_cell.length_c   1.000
_cell.angle_alpha   90.00
_cell.angle_beta   90.00
_cell.angle_gamma   90.00
#
_symmetry.space_group_name_H-M   'P 1'
#
loop_
_entity.id
_entity.type
_entity.pdbx_description
1 polymer ?
#
loop_
_entity_poly.entity_id
_entity_poly.type
_entity_poly.pdbx_seq_one_letter_code
_entity_poly.pdbx_strand_id
1 'polypeptide(L)'
;MVFLLTGEMPFGPWRQSELDTFAKIARGYFILSHNLSPEAVDLITKLLEVDEKTRLGSHGSSSVRSHLWFDGVDWKGIRDRTCPVPQELAFRVAQHLEIHSEDCPVAVASPPQDIAELNVPEWLDD
;
A
#
# COMPACT_ATOMS: atom_id res chain seq x y z
N MET A 1 -4.40 -3.47 -2.45
CA MET A 1 -5.43 -4.38 -1.88
C MET A 1 -5.04 -5.84 -2.07
N VAL A 2 -4.83 -6.32 -3.31
CA VAL A 2 -4.49 -7.74 -3.59
C VAL A 2 -3.35 -8.26 -2.70
N PHE A 3 -2.18 -7.63 -2.75
CA PHE A 3 -1.03 -8.02 -1.94
C PHE A 3 -1.32 -8.06 -0.43
N LEU A 4 -2.15 -7.16 0.09
CA LEU A 4 -2.48 -7.14 1.52
C LEU A 4 -3.36 -8.33 1.93
N LEU A 5 -4.14 -8.88 1.00
CA LEU A 5 -5.05 -9.99 1.26
C LEU A 5 -4.44 -11.35 0.92
N THR A 6 -3.58 -11.41 -0.11
CA THR A 6 -3.01 -12.67 -0.61
C THR A 6 -1.52 -12.84 -0.32
N GLY A 7 -0.81 -11.76 0.02
CA GLY A 7 0.65 -11.75 0.08
C GLY A 7 1.35 -11.79 -1.29
N GLU A 8 0.58 -11.70 -2.38
CA GLU A 8 1.07 -11.88 -3.75
C GLU A 8 0.74 -10.67 -4.64
N MET A 9 1.62 -10.42 -5.62
CA MET A 9 1.41 -9.36 -6.62
C MET A 9 0.45 -9.83 -7.71
N PRO A 10 -0.55 -9.03 -8.12
CA PRO A 10 -1.59 -9.46 -9.06
C PRO A 10 -1.06 -9.79 -10.47
N PHE A 11 0.01 -9.13 -10.93
CA PHE A 11 0.51 -9.26 -12.30
C PHE A 11 1.84 -10.00 -12.46
N GLY A 12 2.37 -10.58 -11.37
CA GLY A 12 3.51 -11.47 -11.44
C GLY A 12 4.52 -11.31 -10.29
N PRO A 13 5.27 -12.39 -9.97
CA PRO A 13 6.37 -12.34 -9.02
C PRO A 13 7.58 -11.60 -9.59
N TRP A 14 8.49 -11.15 -8.70
CA TRP A 14 9.76 -10.46 -9.01
C TRP A 14 10.68 -11.15 -10.03
N ARG A 15 10.42 -12.40 -10.42
CA ARG A 15 11.26 -13.23 -11.30
C ARG A 15 10.72 -13.38 -12.73
N GLN A 16 9.58 -12.77 -13.07
CA GLN A 16 9.04 -12.77 -14.44
C GLN A 16 9.68 -11.67 -15.30
N SER A 17 9.68 -11.86 -16.63
CA SER A 17 10.14 -10.82 -17.54
C SER A 17 9.21 -9.60 -17.46
N GLU A 18 9.78 -8.40 -17.49
CA GLU A 18 9.01 -7.15 -17.43
C GLU A 18 7.97 -7.08 -18.55
N LEU A 19 8.31 -7.57 -19.75
CA LEU A 19 7.41 -7.63 -20.89
C LEU A 19 6.14 -8.46 -20.62
N ASP A 20 6.25 -9.57 -19.90
CA ASP A 20 5.10 -10.40 -19.54
C ASP A 20 4.22 -9.67 -18.51
N THR A 21 4.83 -9.03 -17.52
CA THR A 21 4.11 -8.20 -16.54
C THR A 21 3.35 -7.06 -17.23
N PHE A 22 3.99 -6.34 -18.16
CA PHE A 22 3.32 -5.28 -18.93
C PHE A 22 2.17 -5.83 -19.77
N ALA A 23 2.35 -6.98 -20.42
CA ALA A 23 1.28 -7.61 -21.19
C ALA A 23 0.09 -8.00 -20.30
N LYS A 24 0.34 -8.49 -19.09
CA LYS A 24 -0.70 -8.83 -18.11
C LYS A 24 -1.44 -7.61 -17.60
N ILE A 25 -0.74 -6.53 -17.28
CA ILE A 25 -1.34 -5.24 -16.88
C ILE A 25 -2.23 -4.71 -18.01
N ALA A 26 -1.70 -4.63 -19.24
CA ALA A 26 -2.43 -4.11 -20.38
C ALA A 26 -3.68 -4.93 -20.72
N ARG A 27 -3.66 -6.23 -20.44
CA ARG A 27 -4.80 -7.14 -20.64
C ARG A 27 -5.74 -7.23 -19.43
N GLY A 28 -5.37 -6.68 -18.27
CA GLY A 28 -6.09 -6.91 -17.02
C GLY A 28 -6.08 -8.37 -16.57
N TYR A 29 -5.08 -9.14 -16.96
CA TYR A 29 -4.99 -10.56 -16.65
C TYR A 29 -4.27 -10.78 -15.31
N PHE A 30 -5.02 -11.16 -14.28
CA PHE A 30 -4.50 -11.57 -12.98
C PHE A 30 -5.30 -12.78 -12.46
N ILE A 31 -4.71 -13.54 -11.55
CA ILE A 31 -5.35 -14.71 -10.94
C ILE A 31 -5.60 -14.39 -9.47
N LEU A 32 -6.82 -14.67 -9.00
CA LEU A 32 -7.19 -14.53 -7.60
C LEU A 32 -7.24 -15.89 -6.92
N SER A 33 -6.75 -15.95 -5.69
CA SER A 33 -6.81 -17.14 -4.85
C SER A 33 -8.26 -17.45 -4.45
N HIS A 34 -8.58 -18.74 -4.29
CA HIS A 34 -9.91 -19.20 -3.88
C HIS A 34 -10.26 -18.89 -2.42
N ASN A 35 -9.30 -18.37 -1.64
CA ASN A 35 -9.49 -18.05 -0.22
C ASN A 35 -10.11 -16.66 0.02
N LEU A 36 -10.38 -15.91 -1.05
CA LEU A 36 -10.96 -14.57 -0.96
C LEU A 36 -12.49 -14.66 -0.87
N SER A 37 -13.09 -13.79 -0.06
CA SER A 37 -14.54 -13.66 -0.02
C SER A 37 -15.07 -13.13 -1.37
N PRO A 38 -16.33 -13.42 -1.75
CA PRO A 38 -16.89 -12.93 -3.01
C PRO A 38 -16.87 -11.40 -3.10
N GLU A 39 -17.04 -10.69 -1.98
CA GLU A 39 -16.96 -9.23 -1.92
C GLU A 39 -15.54 -8.72 -2.15
N ALA A 40 -14.51 -9.44 -1.67
CA ALA A 40 -13.12 -9.11 -1.93
C ALA A 40 -12.78 -9.28 -3.41
N VAL A 41 -13.21 -10.40 -4.00
CA VAL A 41 -13.03 -10.71 -5.41
C VAL A 41 -13.69 -9.64 -6.28
N ASP A 42 -14.94 -9.29 -5.98
CA ASP A 42 -15.68 -8.26 -6.71
C ASP A 42 -14.99 -6.88 -6.59
N LEU A 43 -14.54 -6.51 -5.39
CA LEU A 43 -13.82 -5.25 -5.19
C LEU A 43 -12.52 -5.20 -5.99
N ILE A 44 -11.71 -6.26 -5.92
CA ILE A 44 -10.42 -6.34 -6.63
C ILE A 44 -10.64 -6.27 -8.14
N THR A 45 -11.59 -7.03 -8.67
CA THR A 45 -11.87 -7.05 -10.11
C THR A 45 -12.30 -5.69 -10.61
N LYS A 46 -13.18 -4.98 -9.89
CA LYS A 46 -13.61 -3.64 -10.30
C LYS A 46 -12.53 -2.56 -10.12
N LEU A 47 -11.60 -2.74 -9.17
CA LEU A 47 -10.46 -1.83 -9.00
C LEU A 47 -9.37 -2.06 -10.06
N LEU A 48 -9.18 -3.29 -10.51
CA LEU A 48 -8.19 -3.68 -11.52
C LEU A 48 -8.78 -3.72 -12.94
N GLU A 49 -9.93 -3.06 -13.16
CA GLU A 49 -10.54 -2.89 -14.47
C GLU A 49 -9.61 -2.10 -15.40
N VAL A 50 -9.46 -2.59 -16.64
CA VAL A 50 -8.52 -2.03 -17.62
C VAL A 50 -9.03 -0.68 -18.11
N ASP A 51 -10.33 -0.60 -18.40
CA ASP A 51 -10.97 0.66 -18.79
C ASP A 51 -11.11 1.58 -17.58
N GLU A 52 -10.42 2.72 -17.64
CA GLU A 52 -10.41 3.74 -16.59
C GLU A 52 -11.81 4.30 -16.30
N LYS A 53 -12.71 4.32 -17.29
CA LYS A 53 -14.04 4.92 -17.16
C LYS A 53 -15.00 4.01 -16.41
N THR A 54 -14.82 2.71 -16.51
CA THR A 54 -15.64 1.71 -15.80
C THR A 54 -15.00 1.27 -14.49
N ARG A 55 -13.70 1.53 -14.30
CA ARG A 55 -12.97 1.26 -13.06
C ARG A 55 -13.67 1.86 -11.85
N LEU A 56 -13.76 1.09 -10.78
CA LEU A 56 -14.36 1.54 -9.53
C LEU A 56 -13.61 2.77 -8.99
N GLY A 57 -14.35 3.83 -8.71
CA GLY A 57 -13.79 5.10 -8.22
C GLY A 57 -13.57 6.15 -9.32
N SER A 58 -13.74 5.79 -10.59
CA SER A 58 -13.69 6.72 -11.74
C SER A 58 -14.65 7.91 -11.61
N HIS A 59 -15.83 7.66 -11.03
CA HIS A 59 -16.86 8.67 -10.80
C HIS A 59 -16.84 9.22 -9.36
N GLY A 60 -15.70 9.07 -8.67
CA GLY A 60 -15.48 9.57 -7.32
C GLY A 60 -15.42 8.48 -6.25
N SER A 61 -14.93 8.85 -5.07
CA SER A 61 -14.67 7.91 -3.96
C SER A 61 -15.92 7.31 -3.34
N SER A 62 -17.11 7.87 -3.59
CA SER A 62 -18.37 7.37 -3.06
C SER A 62 -18.67 5.94 -3.50
N SER A 63 -18.36 5.58 -4.77
CA SER A 63 -18.59 4.22 -5.28
C SER A 63 -17.71 3.18 -4.59
N VAL A 64 -16.50 3.57 -4.20
CA VAL A 64 -15.58 2.71 -3.45
C VAL A 64 -16.11 2.54 -2.02
N ARG A 65 -16.51 3.64 -1.38
CA ARG A 65 -17.00 3.63 0.01
C ARG A 65 -18.30 2.85 0.21
N SER A 66 -19.16 2.80 -0.80
CA SER A 66 -20.44 2.08 -0.77
C SER A 66 -20.32 0.61 -1.21
N HIS A 67 -19.12 0.10 -1.47
CA HIS A 67 -18.92 -1.28 -1.86
C HIS A 67 -19.21 -2.25 -0.71
N LEU A 68 -19.78 -3.42 -0.98
CA LEU A 68 -20.13 -4.44 0.03
C LEU A 68 -18.94 -4.87 0.90
N TRP A 69 -17.74 -4.87 0.34
CA TRP A 69 -16.49 -5.12 1.08
C TRP A 69 -16.28 -4.15 2.26
N PHE A 70 -16.81 -2.94 2.17
CA PHE A 70 -16.75 -1.92 3.22
C PHE A 70 -18.10 -1.73 3.92
N ASP A 71 -19.00 -2.72 3.85
CA ASP A 71 -20.25 -2.67 4.60
C ASP A 71 -19.97 -2.56 6.10
N GLY A 72 -20.73 -1.70 6.78
CA GLY A 72 -20.54 -1.38 8.20
C GLY A 72 -19.32 -0.50 8.55
N VAL A 73 -18.54 -0.03 7.57
CA VAL A 73 -17.39 0.87 7.84
C VAL A 73 -17.87 2.29 8.17
N ASP A 74 -17.52 2.79 9.36
CA ASP A 74 -17.76 4.17 9.75
C ASP A 74 -16.70 5.12 9.15
N TRP A 75 -16.95 5.57 7.92
CA TRP A 75 -16.08 6.52 7.23
C TRP A 75 -15.94 7.87 7.94
N LYS A 76 -16.96 8.29 8.72
CA LYS A 76 -16.91 9.54 9.47
C LYS A 76 -15.99 9.38 10.67
N GLY A 77 -16.13 8.30 11.43
CA GLY A 77 -15.24 8.01 12.54
C GLY A 77 -13.78 7.82 12.12
N ILE A 78 -13.52 7.26 10.93
CA ILE A 78 -12.17 7.16 10.36
C ILE A 78 -11.60 8.56 10.12
N ARG A 79 -12.38 9.44 9.46
CA ARG A 79 -11.95 10.82 9.18
C ARG A 79 -11.71 11.62 10.46
N ASP A 80 -12.60 11.46 11.44
CA ASP A 80 -12.58 12.20 12.68
C ASP A 80 -11.60 11.55 13.71
N ARG A 81 -10.90 10.47 13.31
CA ARG A 81 -9.93 9.69 14.11
C ARG A 81 -10.51 9.13 15.41
N THR A 82 -11.81 8.86 15.43
CA THR A 82 -12.51 8.28 16.58
C THR A 82 -12.70 6.77 16.45
N CYS A 83 -12.43 6.19 15.28
CA CYS A 83 -12.46 4.74 15.10
C CYS A 83 -11.34 4.07 15.92
N PRO A 84 -11.67 3.08 16.76
CA PRO A 84 -10.67 2.35 17.52
C PRO A 84 -9.79 1.52 16.60
N VAL A 85 -8.48 1.55 16.84
CA VAL A 85 -7.53 0.64 16.19
C VAL A 85 -7.79 -0.78 16.71
N PRO A 86 -7.80 -1.81 15.85
CA PRO A 86 -7.88 -3.20 16.30
C PRO A 86 -6.81 -3.51 17.35
N GLN A 87 -7.24 -4.07 18.48
CA GLN A 87 -6.37 -4.29 19.65
C GLN A 87 -5.14 -5.14 19.32
N GLU A 88 -5.30 -6.16 18.46
CA GLU A 88 -4.21 -7.02 17.98
C GLU A 88 -3.10 -6.20 17.29
N LEU A 89 -3.49 -5.20 16.47
CA LEU A 89 -2.51 -4.35 15.78
C LEU A 89 -1.81 -3.42 16.76
N ALA A 90 -2.56 -2.82 17.70
CA ALA A 90 -1.98 -1.98 18.73
C ALA A 90 -0.96 -2.76 19.59
N PHE A 91 -1.29 -4.01 19.95
CA PHE A 91 -0.41 -4.89 20.70
C PHE A 91 0.87 -5.24 19.93
N ARG A 92 0.76 -5.65 18.65
CA ARG A 92 1.92 -5.96 17.82
C ARG A 92 2.86 -4.77 17.65
N VAL A 93 2.30 -3.58 17.47
CA VAL A 93 3.09 -2.34 17.36
C VAL A 93 3.80 -2.05 18.67
N ALA A 94 3.11 -2.13 19.81
CA ALA A 94 3.71 -1.91 21.13
C ALA A 94 4.85 -2.90 21.41
N GLN A 95 4.63 -4.20 21.18
CA GLN A 95 5.65 -5.23 21.37
C GLN A 95 6.88 -5.00 20.48
N HIS A 96 6.68 -4.62 19.21
CA HIS A 96 7.79 -4.35 18.30
C HIS A 96 8.60 -3.12 18.75
N LEU A 97 7.93 -2.07 19.22
CA LEU A 97 8.60 -0.89 19.76
C LEU A 97 9.40 -1.20 21.02
N GLU A 98 8.89 -2.06 21.90
CA GLU A 98 9.61 -2.51 23.10
C GLU A 98 10.87 -3.31 22.75
N ILE A 99 10.79 -4.22 21.76
CA ILE A 99 11.95 -5.01 21.28
C ILE A 99 13.05 -4.10 20.71
N HIS A 100 12.68 -3.01 20.03
CA HIS A 100 13.65 -2.09 19.40
C HIS A 100 14.01 -0.86 20.26
N SER A 101 13.45 -0.73 21.46
CA SER A 101 13.79 0.33 22.41
C SER A 101 15.16 0.12 23.08
N GLU A 102 15.65 -1.12 23.14
CA GLU A 102 16.90 -1.50 23.83
C GLU A 102 18.14 -1.32 22.92
N ASP A 103 17.96 -1.12 21.61
CA ASP A 103 19.04 -0.88 20.64
C ASP A 103 19.29 0.62 20.40
N CYS A 104 19.30 1.43 21.46
CA CYS A 104 19.84 2.79 21.40
C CYS A 104 21.37 2.72 21.47
N PRO A 105 22.14 2.92 20.37
CA PRO A 105 23.41 3.61 20.53
C PRO A 105 23.04 5.00 21.04
N VAL A 106 23.45 5.28 22.29
CA VAL A 106 23.47 6.61 22.93
C VAL A 106 23.53 7.67 21.85
N ALA A 107 22.56 8.59 21.84
CA ALA A 107 22.55 9.74 20.94
C ALA A 107 23.91 10.45 21.05
N VAL A 108 24.82 10.14 20.14
CA VAL A 108 26.06 10.88 19.99
C VAL A 108 25.61 12.19 19.38
N ALA A 109 25.66 13.23 20.21
CA ALA A 109 25.36 14.60 19.82
C ALA A 109 25.93 14.87 18.41
N SER A 110 25.09 15.40 17.52
CA SER A 110 25.54 15.81 16.19
C SER A 110 26.79 16.67 16.32
N PRO A 111 27.90 16.36 15.62
CA PRO A 111 29.02 17.26 15.54
C PRO A 111 28.54 18.62 14.99
N PRO A 112 29.10 19.75 15.44
CA PRO A 112 28.72 21.05 14.90
C PRO A 112 28.97 21.04 13.38
N GLN A 113 27.92 21.36 12.62
CA GLN A 113 27.98 21.45 11.16
C GLN A 113 28.86 22.64 10.78
N ASP A 114 30.11 22.36 10.41
CA ASP A 114 30.94 23.31 9.68
C ASP A 114 30.40 23.36 8.25
N ILE A 115 29.80 24.49 7.87
CA ILE A 115 29.33 24.75 6.51
C ILE A 115 30.58 25.07 5.68
N ALA A 116 31.09 24.08 4.95
CA ALA A 116 32.02 24.31 3.86
C ALA A 116 31.80 23.29 2.73
N GLU A 117 31.47 23.84 1.56
CA GLU A 117 31.60 23.28 0.21
C GLU A 117 30.62 22.17 -0.21
N LEU A 118 29.47 22.63 -0.70
CA LEU A 118 28.64 21.91 -1.68
C LEU A 118 29.49 21.59 -2.93
N ASN A 119 29.98 20.35 -3.02
CA ASN A 119 30.41 19.79 -4.30
C ASN A 119 29.17 19.59 -5.18
N VAL A 120 29.02 20.46 -6.17
CA VAL A 120 28.08 20.30 -7.28
C VAL A 120 28.55 19.10 -8.12
N PRO A 121 27.72 18.07 -8.36
CA PRO A 121 28.13 16.96 -9.21
C PRO A 121 28.24 17.41 -10.68
N GLU A 122 29.46 17.31 -11.21
CA GLU A 122 29.89 17.55 -12.58
C GLU A 122 29.34 16.48 -13.55
N TRP A 123 28.02 16.42 -13.74
CA TRP A 123 27.38 15.50 -14.70
C TRP A 123 26.23 16.14 -15.49
N LEU A 124 26.21 17.48 -15.56
CA LEU A 124 25.33 18.24 -16.44
C LEU A 124 26.18 19.14 -17.32
N ASP A 125 26.98 18.53 -18.20
CA ASP A 125 27.48 19.15 -19.43
C ASP A 125 27.86 18.02 -20.42
N ASP A 126 26.89 17.65 -21.26
CA ASP A 126 26.98 17.46 -22.73
C ASP A 126 25.69 16.82 -23.28
#